data_AF-A0A2V7WPB8-F1
#
_entry.id   AF-A0A2V7WPB8-F1
#
_cell.length_a   1.000
_cell.length_b   1.000
_cell.length_c   1.000
_cell.angle_alpha   90.00
_cell.angle_beta   90.00
_cell.angle_gamma   90.00
#
_symmetry.space_group_name_H-M   'P 1'
#
loop_
_entity.id
_entity.type
_entity.pdbx_description
1 polymer ?
#
loop_
_entity_poly.entity_id
_entity_poly.type
_entity_poly.pdbx_seq_one_letter_code
_entity_poly.pdbx_strand_id
1 'polypeptide(L)'
;MAANFLLPVEGVDRNKLRDSFLESRGEYARHLAIDIGAPRGTPVLATTDGEIIKLIREGRGGITIYQKDASGRYLFFYCHLSRYARGLRPGQKVEKGDVIAYVGATGHVIGGPHLHFSITRLPEDDDNFHEGLAINPYLLFLAGVP
;
A
#
# COMPACT_ATOMS: atom_id res chain seq x y z
N MET A 1 -7.01 9.71 -18.60
CA MET A 1 -7.28 8.29 -18.29
C MET A 1 -7.22 8.14 -16.78
N ALA A 2 -8.26 7.57 -16.15
CA ALA A 2 -8.23 7.26 -14.72
C ALA A 2 -7.16 6.17 -14.46
N ALA A 3 -6.30 6.36 -13.46
CA ALA A 3 -5.34 5.34 -13.08
C ALA A 3 -6.08 4.12 -12.53
N ASN A 4 -5.92 2.95 -13.16
CA ASN A 4 -6.57 1.71 -12.78
C ASN A 4 -5.65 0.88 -11.87
N PHE A 5 -5.70 1.16 -10.57
CA PHE A 5 -4.91 0.48 -9.55
C PHE A 5 -5.55 -0.85 -9.12
N LEU A 6 -4.74 -1.91 -9.08
CA LEU A 6 -5.17 -3.24 -8.63
C LEU A 6 -5.32 -3.26 -7.10
N LEU A 7 -6.34 -3.96 -6.59
CA LEU A 7 -6.46 -4.23 -5.16
C LEU A 7 -5.21 -5.03 -4.69
N PRO A 8 -4.42 -4.52 -3.74
CA PRO A 8 -3.07 -5.05 -3.47
C PRO A 8 -3.05 -6.30 -2.58
N VAL A 9 -4.20 -6.94 -2.34
CA VAL A 9 -4.30 -8.19 -1.56
C VAL A 9 -5.07 -9.21 -2.38
N GLU A 10 -4.44 -10.34 -2.64
CA GLU A 10 -5.04 -11.42 -3.44
C GLU A 10 -6.29 -11.99 -2.75
N GLY A 11 -7.34 -12.24 -3.54
CA GLY A 11 -8.56 -12.92 -3.08
C GLY A 11 -9.49 -12.08 -2.18
N VAL A 12 -9.17 -10.82 -1.89
CA VAL A 12 -10.05 -9.94 -1.12
C VAL A 12 -11.20 -9.43 -1.99
N ASP A 13 -12.42 -9.59 -1.50
CA ASP A 13 -13.63 -9.06 -2.13
C ASP A 13 -13.72 -7.54 -1.92
N ARG A 14 -13.76 -6.79 -3.03
CA ARG A 14 -13.83 -5.32 -3.03
C ARG A 14 -15.07 -4.80 -2.31
N ASN A 15 -16.17 -5.55 -2.32
CA ASN A 15 -17.42 -5.16 -1.67
C ASN A 15 -17.35 -5.25 -0.14
N LYS A 16 -16.31 -5.89 0.40
CA LYS A 16 -16.07 -6.02 1.84
C LYS A 16 -15.04 -5.02 2.36
N LEU A 17 -14.52 -4.15 1.49
CA LEU A 17 -13.65 -3.07 1.92
C LEU A 17 -14.44 -2.08 2.78
N ARG A 18 -13.75 -1.49 3.74
CA ARG A 18 -14.26 -0.44 4.60
C ARG A 18 -13.44 0.80 4.36
N ASP A 19 -14.09 1.96 4.21
CA ASP A 19 -13.36 3.22 4.14
C ASP A 19 -12.78 3.55 5.52
N SER A 20 -11.47 3.37 5.66
CA SER A 20 -10.73 3.73 6.88
C SER A 20 -9.89 4.99 6.70
N PHE A 21 -10.01 5.73 5.59
CA PHE A 21 -9.06 6.78 5.21
C PHE A 21 -9.00 7.95 6.19
N LEU A 22 -10.15 8.37 6.71
CA LEU A 22 -10.26 9.49 7.66
C LEU A 22 -10.35 9.04 9.12
N GLU A 23 -10.10 7.76 9.41
CA GLU A 23 -10.16 7.28 10.79
C GLU A 23 -9.13 7.98 11.67
N SER A 24 -9.57 8.31 12.88
CA SER A 24 -8.69 8.90 13.89
C SER A 24 -7.65 7.87 14.33
N ARG A 25 -6.39 8.29 14.32
CA ARG A 25 -5.24 7.57 14.92
C ARG A 25 -4.75 8.27 16.19
N GLY A 26 -5.62 9.06 16.83
CA GLY A 26 -5.31 9.94 17.95
C GLY A 26 -5.91 11.35 17.76
N GLU A 27 -5.61 12.24 18.68
CA GLU A 27 -6.27 13.56 18.81
C GLU A 27 -6.11 14.46 17.57
N TYR A 28 -5.02 14.31 16.80
CA TYR A 28 -4.73 15.15 15.63
C TYR A 28 -4.29 14.38 14.36
N ALA A 29 -4.22 13.05 14.42
CA ALA A 29 -3.70 12.23 13.32
C ALA A 29 -4.84 11.51 12.58
N ARG A 30 -4.88 11.70 11.25
CA ARG A 30 -5.74 10.92 10.36
C ARG A 30 -4.97 9.72 9.81
N HIS A 31 -5.70 8.66 9.51
CA HIS A 31 -5.11 7.43 9.00
C HIS A 31 -4.45 7.59 7.62
N LEU A 32 -5.10 8.29 6.69
CA LEU A 32 -4.62 8.57 5.31
C LEU A 32 -4.23 7.31 4.51
N ALA A 33 -4.86 6.19 4.82
CA ALA A 33 -4.61 4.88 4.23
C ALA A 33 -5.85 3.99 4.35
N ILE A 34 -5.83 2.85 3.69
CA ILE A 34 -6.82 1.79 3.86
C ILE A 34 -6.19 0.60 4.61
N ASP A 35 -6.91 0.06 5.60
CA ASP A 35 -6.56 -1.22 6.22
C ASP A 35 -7.38 -2.35 5.57
N ILE A 36 -6.68 -3.28 4.93
CA ILE A 36 -7.27 -4.41 4.21
C ILE A 36 -7.00 -5.70 5.00
N GLY A 37 -8.02 -6.19 5.69
CA GLY A 37 -7.92 -7.42 6.50
C GLY A 37 -7.77 -8.67 5.62
N ALA A 38 -6.79 -9.51 5.94
CA ALA A 38 -6.57 -10.80 5.30
C ALA A 38 -5.70 -11.72 6.17
N PRO A 39 -5.79 -13.05 6.03
CA PRO A 39 -4.94 -13.98 6.78
C PRO A 39 -3.44 -13.68 6.60
N ARG A 40 -2.65 -13.88 7.67
CA ARG A 40 -1.19 -13.81 7.58
C ARG A 40 -0.68 -14.76 6.50
N GLY A 41 0.20 -14.27 5.63
CA GLY A 41 0.73 -15.05 4.51
C GLY A 41 -0.07 -14.93 3.21
N THR A 42 -1.20 -14.20 3.20
CA THR A 42 -1.91 -13.87 1.96
C THR A 42 -0.99 -13.04 1.04
N PRO A 43 -0.92 -13.33 -0.27
CA PRO A 43 -0.09 -12.56 -1.19
C PRO A 43 -0.49 -11.08 -1.25
N VAL A 44 0.53 -10.21 -1.21
CA VAL A 44 0.42 -8.77 -1.44
C VAL A 44 0.99 -8.47 -2.82
N LEU A 45 0.19 -7.80 -3.64
CA LEU A 45 0.44 -7.59 -5.06
C LEU A 45 0.88 -6.16 -5.34
N ALA A 46 1.75 -5.97 -6.33
CA ALA A 46 2.03 -4.66 -6.89
C ALA A 46 0.75 -4.09 -7.53
N THR A 47 0.30 -2.94 -7.04
CA THR A 47 -0.96 -2.33 -7.49
C THR A 47 -0.91 -1.79 -8.93
N THR A 48 0.30 -1.53 -9.43
CA THR A 48 0.59 -1.00 -10.76
C THR A 48 1.99 -1.43 -11.19
N ASP A 49 2.29 -1.27 -12.47
CA ASP A 49 3.66 -1.33 -12.98
C ASP A 49 4.50 -0.23 -12.33
N GLY A 50 5.77 -0.51 -12.05
CA GLY A 50 6.66 0.48 -11.47
C GLY A 50 7.93 -0.09 -10.88
N GLU A 51 8.39 0.51 -9.80
CA GLU A 51 9.69 0.19 -9.18
C GLU A 51 9.59 0.17 -7.65
N ILE A 52 10.22 -0.84 -7.04
CA ILE A 52 10.45 -0.87 -5.60
C ILE A 52 11.58 0.10 -5.26
N ILE A 53 11.27 1.16 -4.52
CA ILE A 53 12.26 2.19 -4.20
C ILE A 53 12.88 2.02 -2.81
N LYS A 54 12.17 1.37 -1.87
CA LYS A 54 12.66 1.22 -0.49
C LYS A 54 12.01 0.05 0.24
N LEU A 55 12.79 -0.63 1.06
CA LEU A 55 12.38 -1.70 1.96
C LEU A 55 12.80 -1.34 3.38
N ILE A 56 11.89 -1.38 4.35
CA ILE A 56 12.16 -1.09 5.77
C ILE A 56 11.63 -2.23 6.63
N ARG A 57 12.33 -2.57 7.73
CA ARG A 57 11.98 -3.67 8.66
C ARG A 57 11.89 -3.23 10.13
N GLU A 58 11.64 -1.95 10.37
CA GLU A 58 11.72 -1.33 11.69
C GLU A 58 10.61 -0.30 11.93
N GLY A 59 10.53 0.19 13.16
CA GLY A 59 9.56 1.21 13.56
C GLY A 59 8.12 0.71 13.61
N ARG A 60 7.18 1.66 13.69
CA ARG A 60 5.74 1.37 13.85
C ARG A 60 5.14 0.63 12.65
N GLY A 61 5.71 0.80 11.46
CA GLY A 61 5.25 0.09 10.26
C GLY A 61 5.73 -1.37 10.16
N GLY A 62 6.75 -1.75 10.94
CA GLY A 62 7.36 -3.07 10.86
C GLY A 62 8.02 -3.29 9.49
N ILE A 63 7.63 -4.37 8.80
CA ILE A 63 8.10 -4.66 7.46
C ILE A 63 7.25 -3.90 6.44
N THR A 64 7.90 -3.04 5.66
CA THR A 64 7.24 -2.17 4.69
C THR A 64 7.94 -2.15 3.33
N ILE A 65 7.17 -1.78 2.31
CA ILE A 65 7.61 -1.54 0.93
C ILE A 65 7.15 -0.15 0.51
N TYR A 66 8.04 0.57 -0.17
CA TYR A 66 7.71 1.73 -0.97
C TYR A 66 7.87 1.39 -2.45
N GLN A 67 6.83 1.64 -3.22
CA GLN A 67 6.81 1.48 -4.67
C GLN A 67 6.46 2.81 -5.32
N LYS A 68 7.14 3.18 -6.42
CA LYS A 68 6.67 4.21 -7.34
C LYS A 68 5.97 3.58 -8.53
N ASP A 69 4.97 4.26 -9.10
CA ASP A 69 4.42 3.87 -10.40
C ASP A 69 5.43 4.12 -11.53
N ALA A 70 5.14 3.60 -12.73
CA ALA A 70 5.97 3.79 -13.90
C ALA A 70 6.20 5.27 -14.27
N SER A 71 5.27 6.18 -13.95
CA SER A 71 5.44 7.62 -14.20
C SER A 71 6.23 8.36 -13.11
N GLY A 72 6.48 7.71 -11.96
CA GLY A 72 7.13 8.34 -10.81
C GLY A 72 6.26 9.35 -10.05
N ARG A 73 4.98 9.51 -10.42
CA ARG A 73 4.06 10.51 -9.85
C ARG A 73 3.28 9.98 -8.65
N TYR A 74 3.21 8.67 -8.48
CA TYR A 74 2.50 8.03 -7.39
C TYR A 74 3.45 7.17 -6.56
N LEU A 75 3.35 7.32 -5.25
CA LEU A 75 4.01 6.49 -4.26
C LEU A 75 2.97 5.60 -3.58
N PHE A 76 3.28 4.31 -3.49
CA PHE A 76 2.50 3.32 -2.78
C PHE A 76 3.29 2.81 -1.59
N PHE A 77 2.64 2.78 -0.44
CA PHE A 77 3.22 2.28 0.80
C PHE A 77 2.45 1.04 1.26
N TYR A 78 3.19 -0.05 1.45
CA TYR A 78 2.67 -1.34 1.93
C TYR A 78 3.26 -1.63 3.29
N CYS A 79 2.42 -1.89 4.29
CA CYS A 79 2.85 -1.93 5.69
C CYS A 79 2.32 -3.15 6.45
N HIS A 80 2.93 -3.45 7.59
CA HIS A 80 2.65 -4.58 8.47
C HIS A 80 2.92 -5.97 7.86
N LEU A 81 3.77 -6.05 6.85
CA LEU A 81 4.02 -7.26 6.07
C LEU A 81 4.66 -8.37 6.94
N SER A 82 4.44 -9.63 6.61
CA SER A 82 5.10 -10.74 7.30
C SER A 82 6.50 -11.04 6.74
N ARG A 83 6.66 -10.87 5.43
CA ARG A 83 7.93 -11.00 4.69
C ARG A 83 7.78 -10.42 3.28
N TYR A 84 8.91 -10.10 2.66
CA TYR A 84 8.97 -9.77 1.23
C TYR A 84 8.86 -11.03 0.38
N ALA A 85 8.50 -10.87 -0.89
CA ALA A 85 8.70 -11.88 -1.91
C ALA A 85 10.20 -12.20 -2.07
N ARG A 86 10.50 -13.43 -2.50
CA ARG A 86 11.88 -13.88 -2.65
C ARG A 86 12.58 -13.06 -3.72
N GLY A 87 13.74 -12.50 -3.38
CA GLY A 87 14.57 -11.73 -4.32
C GLY A 87 14.15 -10.27 -4.51
N LEU A 88 13.09 -9.82 -3.83
CA LEU A 88 12.67 -8.42 -3.86
C LEU A 88 13.78 -7.51 -3.32
N ARG A 89 14.09 -6.45 -4.05
CA ARG A 89 15.13 -5.48 -3.69
C ARG A 89 14.79 -4.08 -4.21
N PRO A 90 15.33 -3.00 -3.60
CA PRO A 90 15.27 -1.66 -4.19
C PRO A 90 15.84 -1.63 -5.61
N GLY A 91 15.27 -0.81 -6.49
CA GLY A 91 15.61 -0.75 -7.91
C GLY A 91 14.93 -1.80 -8.78
N GLN A 92 14.23 -2.77 -8.18
CA GLN A 92 13.55 -3.82 -8.94
C GLN A 92 12.28 -3.28 -9.60
N LYS A 93 12.17 -3.48 -10.92
CA LYS A 93 10.92 -3.27 -11.66
C LYS A 93 9.93 -4.39 -11.35
N VAL A 94 8.66 -4.01 -11.22
CA VAL A 94 7.54 -4.92 -10.96
C VAL A 94 6.40 -4.58 -11.90
N GLU A 95 5.66 -5.60 -12.31
CA GLU A 95 4.44 -5.48 -13.09
C GLU A 95 3.22 -5.53 -12.17
N LYS A 96 2.13 -4.89 -12.59
CA LYS A 96 0.86 -4.94 -11.88
C LYS A 96 0.42 -6.39 -11.69
N GLY A 97 0.20 -6.78 -10.42
CA GLY A 97 -0.18 -8.15 -10.05
C GLY A 97 0.99 -9.02 -9.59
N ASP A 98 2.24 -8.56 -9.70
CA ASP A 98 3.38 -9.28 -9.14
C ASP A 98 3.25 -9.43 -7.63
N VAL A 99 3.53 -10.63 -7.11
CA VAL A 99 3.63 -10.85 -5.67
C VAL A 99 4.90 -10.19 -5.16
N ILE A 100 4.76 -9.14 -4.36
CA ILE A 100 5.88 -8.37 -3.78
C ILE A 100 6.06 -8.66 -2.30
N ALA A 101 5.02 -9.11 -1.60
CA ALA A 101 5.10 -9.43 -0.18
C ALA A 101 3.96 -10.34 0.25
N TYR A 102 3.83 -10.51 1.57
CA TYR A 102 2.76 -11.28 2.18
C TYR A 102 2.22 -10.53 3.39
N VAL A 103 0.90 -10.56 3.57
CA VAL A 103 0.19 -9.95 4.70
C VAL A 103 0.78 -10.45 6.02
N GLY A 104 0.86 -9.56 7.00
CA GLY A 104 1.43 -9.86 8.31
C GLY A 104 0.79 -9.08 9.43
N ALA A 105 1.54 -8.97 10.52
CA ALA A 105 1.18 -8.20 11.70
C ALA A 105 2.43 -7.63 12.39
N THR A 106 3.43 -7.21 11.62
CA THR A 106 4.68 -6.65 12.19
C THR A 106 4.54 -5.17 12.49
N GLY A 107 5.30 -4.66 13.47
CA GLY A 107 5.20 -3.27 13.91
C GLY A 107 4.05 -3.09 14.90
N HIS A 108 3.36 -1.95 14.82
CA HIS A 108 2.23 -1.63 15.68
C HIS A 108 0.91 -1.91 14.95
N VAL A 109 0.23 -2.99 15.34
CA VAL A 109 -0.96 -3.52 14.66
C VAL A 109 -2.10 -3.65 15.67
N ILE A 110 -3.29 -3.18 15.30
CA ILE A 110 -4.53 -3.31 16.07
C ILE A 110 -5.50 -4.15 15.26
N GLY A 111 -6.19 -5.11 15.88
CA GLY A 111 -7.26 -5.88 15.21
C GLY A 111 -6.79 -7.09 14.38
N GLY A 112 -5.50 -7.44 14.42
CA GLY A 112 -4.95 -8.64 13.78
C GLY A 112 -4.34 -8.41 12.40
N PRO A 113 -4.00 -9.49 11.66
CA PRO A 113 -3.30 -9.37 10.38
C PRO A 113 -4.09 -8.59 9.33
N HIS A 114 -3.42 -7.61 8.73
CA HIS A 114 -3.96 -6.78 7.65
C HIS A 114 -2.82 -6.16 6.84
N LEU A 115 -3.13 -5.66 5.65
CA LEU A 115 -2.27 -4.74 4.91
C LEU A 115 -2.74 -3.31 5.19
N HIS A 116 -1.85 -2.48 5.72
CA HIS A 116 -2.02 -1.03 5.71
C HIS A 116 -1.44 -0.49 4.39
N PHE A 117 -2.27 0.16 3.59
CA PHE A 117 -1.94 0.59 2.24
C PHE A 117 -2.29 2.06 2.01
N SER A 118 -1.32 2.87 1.56
CA SER A 118 -1.55 4.27 1.19
C SER A 118 -1.08 4.58 -0.22
N ILE A 119 -1.71 5.60 -0.81
CA ILE A 119 -1.35 6.18 -2.10
C ILE A 119 -1.08 7.65 -1.86
N THR A 120 0.09 8.10 -2.30
CA THR A 120 0.49 9.52 -2.25
C THR A 120 0.82 9.98 -3.66
N ARG A 121 0.19 11.06 -4.12
CA ARG A 121 0.63 11.76 -5.33
C ARG A 121 1.78 12.68 -4.97
N LEU A 122 2.93 12.48 -5.61
CA LEU A 122 4.11 13.31 -5.40
C LEU A 122 3.95 14.66 -6.12
N PRO A 123 4.56 15.74 -5.59
CA PRO A 123 4.68 17.00 -6.32
C PRO A 123 5.45 16.77 -7.62
N GLU A 124 5.20 17.60 -8.63
CA GLU A 124 6.05 17.60 -9.83
C GLU A 124 7.45 18.08 -9.42
N ASP A 125 8.48 17.34 -9.83
CA ASP A 125 9.91 17.62 -9.59
C ASP A 125 10.45 17.48 -8.14
N ASP A 126 9.76 16.76 -7.24
CA ASP A 126 10.27 16.51 -5.88
C ASP A 126 10.16 15.04 -5.43
N ASP A 127 11.27 14.48 -4.95
CA ASP A 127 11.36 13.16 -4.31
C ASP A 127 10.95 13.20 -2.83
N ASN A 128 10.57 14.37 -2.30
CA ASN A 128 10.14 14.55 -0.93
C ASN A 128 8.75 13.94 -0.69
N PHE A 129 8.76 12.72 -0.13
CA PHE A 129 7.55 11.97 0.18
C PHE A 129 6.63 12.65 1.23
N HIS A 130 7.12 13.66 1.94
CA HIS A 130 6.38 14.33 3.02
C HIS A 130 5.44 15.44 2.53
N GLU A 131 5.61 15.92 1.30
CA GLU A 131 4.80 17.00 0.72
C GLU A 131 3.75 16.49 -0.27
N GLY A 132 3.70 15.18 -0.49
CA GLY A 132 2.75 14.57 -1.41
C GLY A 132 1.31 14.60 -0.89
N LEU A 133 0.37 14.64 -1.83
CA LEU A 133 -1.07 14.62 -1.55
C LEU A 133 -1.54 13.17 -1.32
N ALA A 134 -2.00 12.86 -0.10
CA ALA A 134 -2.62 11.59 0.21
C ALA A 134 -3.93 11.41 -0.58
N ILE A 135 -4.07 10.27 -1.26
CA ILE A 135 -5.25 9.90 -2.04
C ILE A 135 -5.98 8.77 -1.33
N ASN A 136 -7.31 8.88 -1.22
CA ASN A 136 -8.13 7.83 -0.62
C ASN A 136 -8.16 6.58 -1.53
N PRO A 137 -7.50 5.46 -1.14
CA PRO A 137 -7.44 4.27 -1.98
C PRO A 137 -8.79 3.58 -2.11
N TYR A 138 -9.64 3.69 -1.08
CA TYR A 138 -10.97 3.07 -1.06
C TYR A 138 -11.82 3.52 -2.24
N LEU A 139 -11.85 4.83 -2.52
CA LEU A 139 -12.62 5.39 -3.64
C LEU A 139 -12.11 4.88 -5.00
N LEU A 140 -10.80 4.66 -5.13
CA LEU A 140 -10.22 4.15 -6.38
C LEU A 140 -10.54 2.67 -6.59
N PHE A 141 -10.61 1.88 -5.53
CA PHE A 141 -10.99 0.47 -5.62
C PHE A 141 -12.50 0.27 -5.88
N LEU A 142 -13.34 1.21 -5.43
CA LEU A 142 -14.77 1.23 -5.76
C LEU A 142 -15.07 1.73 -7.17
N ALA A 143 -14.28 2.67 -7.71
CA ALA A 143 -14.47 3.21 -9.05
C ALA A 143 -14.27 2.17 -10.18
N GLY A 144 -13.85 0.94 -9.84
CA GLY A 144 -13.82 -0.22 -10.74
C GLY A 144 -15.06 -1.12 -10.65
N VAL A 145 -16.11 -0.71 -9.93
CA VAL A 145 -17.44 -1.37 -9.95
C VAL A 145 -18.24 -0.74 -11.10
N PRO A 146 -18.68 -1.55 -12.11
CA PRO A 146 -19.51 -1.05 -13.19
C PRO A 146 -20.85 -0.49 -12.71
#